data_AF-A0A9Q8ZL19-F1
#
_entry.id   AF-A0A9Q8ZL19-F1
#
_cell.length_a   1.000
_cell.length_b   1.000
_cell.length_c   1.000
_cell.angle_alpha   90.00
_cell.angle_beta   90.00
_cell.angle_gamma   90.00
#
_symmetry.space_group_name_H-M   'P 1'
#
loop_
_entity.id
_entity.type
_entity.pdbx_description
1 polymer ?
#
loop_
_entity_poly.entity_id
_entity_poly.type
_entity_poly.pdbx_seq_one_letter_code
_entity_poly.pdbx_strand_id
1 'polypeptide(L)'
;MQFRHILPALFVTSGLAAKFERFKDATCQNYAGKYSLVTEKQLEDLVVQGYPTARVEQNLSLNFPDCPSNKDDTFRFVYVPQWSDEGSKYPKGNGGGVAVVYYDDTDTYLACIYLASVQPNGYAGFCK
;
A
#
# COMPACT_ATOMS: atom_id res chain seq x y z
N MET A 1 -51.47 19.50 0.81
CA MET A 1 -50.19 18.92 0.36
C MET A 1 -49.24 18.94 1.57
N GLN A 2 -48.89 17.77 2.13
CA GLN A 2 -47.93 17.66 3.23
C GLN A 2 -46.57 17.28 2.65
N PHE A 3 -45.59 18.18 2.73
CA PHE A 3 -44.20 17.88 2.45
C PHE A 3 -43.56 17.26 3.70
N ARG A 4 -43.29 15.96 3.66
CA ARG A 4 -42.50 15.27 4.68
C ARG A 4 -41.03 15.62 4.50
N HIS A 5 -40.45 16.28 5.51
CA HIS A 5 -39.03 16.54 5.59
C HIS A 5 -38.28 15.23 5.85
N ILE A 6 -37.54 14.76 4.84
CA ILE A 6 -36.57 13.69 5.03
C ILE A 6 -35.27 14.37 5.45
N LEU A 7 -34.98 14.36 6.76
CA LEU A 7 -33.66 14.69 7.28
C LEU A 7 -32.69 13.59 6.84
N PRO A 8 -31.61 13.90 6.09
CA PRO A 8 -30.53 12.94 5.93
C PRO A 8 -29.84 12.76 7.27
N ALA A 9 -30.01 11.58 7.88
CA ALA A 9 -29.21 11.16 9.01
C ALA A 9 -27.75 11.04 8.53
N LEU A 10 -26.94 12.06 8.84
CA LEU A 10 -25.50 11.99 8.69
C LEU A 10 -24.97 11.05 9.78
N PHE A 11 -24.76 9.78 9.42
CA PHE A 11 -23.93 8.89 10.23
C PHE A 11 -22.50 9.41 10.13
N VAL A 12 -22.09 10.25 11.08
CA VAL A 12 -20.68 10.46 11.37
C VAL A 12 -20.22 9.20 12.06
N THR A 13 -19.80 8.20 11.30
CA THR A 13 -18.98 7.13 11.86
C THR A 13 -17.68 7.79 12.30
N SER A 14 -17.54 8.03 13.60
CA SER A 14 -16.25 8.27 14.23
C SER A 14 -15.43 6.98 14.11
N GLY A 15 -14.99 6.67 12.89
CA GLY A 15 -13.94 5.70 12.69
C GLY A 15 -12.72 6.23 13.42
N LEU A 16 -12.14 5.42 14.29
CA LEU A 16 -10.75 5.65 14.67
C LEU A 16 -9.98 5.82 13.36
N ALA A 17 -9.16 6.86 13.27
CA ALA A 17 -8.26 6.98 12.14
C ALA A 17 -7.37 5.74 12.14
N ALA A 18 -7.27 5.05 11.00
CA ALA A 18 -6.39 3.91 10.87
C ALA A 18 -4.98 4.28 11.32
N LYS A 19 -4.32 3.36 12.02
CA LYS A 19 -2.93 3.53 12.44
C LYS A 19 -2.00 3.08 11.33
N PHE A 20 -0.85 3.73 11.25
CA PHE A 20 0.20 3.39 10.30
C PHE A 20 1.49 3.12 11.07
N GLU A 21 2.07 1.95 10.84
CA GLU A 21 3.30 1.52 11.48
C GLU A 21 4.37 1.21 10.45
N ARG A 22 5.61 1.59 10.78
CA ARG A 22 6.82 1.37 9.96
C ARG A 22 6.81 2.05 8.59
N PHE A 23 5.84 2.91 8.33
CA PHE A 23 5.89 3.83 7.20
C PHE A 23 7.01 4.85 7.41
N LYS A 24 7.69 5.19 6.33
CA LYS A 24 8.77 6.18 6.29
C LYS A 24 8.88 6.76 4.88
N ASP A 25 9.47 7.93 4.78
CA ASP A 25 9.94 8.45 3.51
C ASP A 25 10.82 7.41 2.79
N ALA A 26 10.51 7.14 1.53
CA ALA A 26 11.21 6.14 0.75
C ALA A 26 11.52 6.67 -0.65
N THR A 27 12.74 6.40 -1.11
CA THR A 27 13.17 6.76 -2.47
C THR A 27 13.45 5.49 -3.24
N CYS A 28 12.63 5.23 -4.26
CA CYS A 28 12.78 4.06 -5.12
C CYS A 28 13.12 4.47 -6.55
N GLN A 29 13.86 3.59 -7.21
CA GLN A 29 14.15 3.71 -8.63
C GLN A 29 12.98 3.15 -9.44
N ASN A 30 12.51 3.92 -10.42
CA ASN A 30 11.57 3.43 -11.41
C ASN A 30 12.30 2.64 -12.53
N TYR A 31 11.58 2.22 -13.57
CA TYR A 31 12.16 1.39 -14.64
C TYR A 31 13.13 2.19 -15.54
N ALA A 32 12.89 3.49 -15.71
CA ALA A 32 13.75 4.42 -16.44
C ALA A 32 15.01 4.80 -15.65
N GLY A 33 15.20 4.27 -14.45
CA GLY A 33 16.34 4.54 -13.60
C GLY A 33 16.25 5.84 -12.80
N LYS A 34 15.11 6.56 -12.88
CA LYS A 34 14.85 7.78 -12.11
C LYS A 34 14.45 7.43 -10.68
N TYR A 35 15.02 8.15 -9.73
CA TYR A 35 14.65 8.05 -8.32
C TYR A 35 13.55 9.07 -7.99
N SER A 36 12.49 8.60 -7.33
CA SER A 36 11.39 9.43 -6.85
C SER A 36 11.20 9.24 -5.35
N LEU A 37 11.29 10.33 -4.59
CA LEU A 37 10.91 10.38 -3.19
C LEU A 37 9.38 10.33 -3.09
N VAL A 38 8.87 9.46 -2.23
CA VAL A 38 7.47 9.47 -1.78
C VAL A 38 7.50 9.55 -0.26
N THR A 39 6.79 10.53 0.29
CA THR A 39 6.80 10.76 1.73
C THR A 39 5.98 9.73 2.48
N GLU A 40 6.24 9.57 3.77
CA GLU A 40 5.46 8.72 4.68
C GLU A 40 3.96 8.95 4.52
N LYS A 41 3.52 10.21 4.63
CA LYS A 41 2.11 10.58 4.47
C LYS A 41 1.53 10.22 3.11
N GLN A 42 2.30 10.38 2.03
CA GLN A 42 1.84 9.98 0.69
C GLN A 42 1.69 8.47 0.58
N LEU A 43 2.55 7.70 1.24
CA LEU A 43 2.44 6.24 1.28
C LEU A 43 1.23 5.79 2.08
N GLU A 44 0.96 6.42 3.23
CA GLU A 44 -0.25 6.16 4.02
C GLU A 44 -1.52 6.41 3.19
N ASP A 45 -1.60 7.57 2.52
CA ASP A 45 -2.72 7.93 1.64
C ASP A 45 -2.92 6.90 0.51
N LEU A 46 -1.81 6.45 -0.12
CA LEU A 46 -1.84 5.43 -1.16
C LEU A 46 -2.30 4.06 -0.62
N VAL A 47 -1.91 3.71 0.61
CA VAL A 47 -2.31 2.45 1.25
C VAL A 47 -3.80 2.45 1.58
N VAL A 48 -4.34 3.52 2.15
CA VAL A 48 -5.78 3.64 2.41
C VAL A 48 -6.59 3.46 1.12
N GLN A 49 -6.11 4.06 0.03
CA GLN A 49 -6.81 4.02 -1.26
C GLN A 49 -6.66 2.66 -1.97
N GLY A 50 -5.45 2.09 -1.96
CA GLY A 50 -5.10 0.92 -2.74
C GLY A 50 -5.37 -0.41 -2.05
N TYR A 51 -5.16 -0.49 -0.73
CA TYR A 51 -5.23 -1.75 0.02
C TYR A 51 -6.55 -2.52 -0.16
N PRO A 52 -7.75 -1.90 -0.11
CA PRO A 52 -9.02 -2.62 -0.23
C PRO A 52 -9.17 -3.40 -1.55
N THR A 53 -8.55 -2.90 -2.63
CA THR A 53 -8.63 -3.48 -3.98
C THR A 53 -7.40 -4.27 -4.38
N ALA A 54 -6.29 -4.15 -3.64
CA ALA A 54 -5.07 -4.90 -3.88
C ALA A 54 -5.30 -6.41 -3.69
N ARG A 55 -4.55 -7.22 -4.46
CA ARG A 55 -4.62 -8.68 -4.36
C ARG A 55 -4.12 -9.13 -2.98
N VAL A 56 -4.83 -10.08 -2.39
CA VAL A 56 -4.39 -10.78 -1.17
C VAL A 56 -3.31 -11.78 -1.55
N GLU A 57 -2.16 -11.65 -0.90
CA GLU A 57 -1.07 -12.62 -0.93
C GLU A 57 -1.08 -13.41 0.38
N GLN A 58 -0.63 -14.67 0.30
CA GLN A 58 -0.58 -15.62 1.42
C GLN A 58 0.86 -15.87 1.86
N ASN A 59 1.04 -16.49 3.02
CA ASN A 59 2.33 -16.90 3.57
C ASN A 59 3.27 -15.72 3.81
N LEU A 60 2.79 -14.65 4.46
CA LEU A 60 3.66 -13.51 4.84
C LEU A 60 4.87 -14.01 5.63
N SER A 61 4.64 -14.84 6.65
CA SER A 61 5.66 -15.36 7.55
C SER A 61 6.82 -16.07 6.85
N LEU A 62 6.53 -16.71 5.71
CA LEU A 62 7.54 -17.38 4.88
C LEU A 62 8.28 -16.40 3.94
N ASN A 63 7.57 -15.43 3.38
CA ASN A 63 8.14 -14.47 2.42
C ASN A 63 8.90 -13.32 3.11
N PHE A 64 8.46 -12.93 4.30
CA PHE A 64 8.96 -11.79 5.07
C PHE A 64 8.99 -12.12 6.58
N PRO A 65 9.91 -12.98 7.03
CA PRO A 65 9.95 -13.43 8.43
C PRO A 65 10.17 -12.31 9.46
N ASP A 66 10.78 -11.19 9.06
CA ASP A 66 10.95 -9.99 9.90
C ASP A 66 9.72 -9.06 9.90
N CYS A 67 8.64 -9.45 9.21
CA CYS A 67 7.37 -8.77 9.26
C CYS A 67 6.38 -9.59 10.11
N PRO A 68 5.86 -9.02 11.22
CA PRO A 68 4.87 -9.70 12.02
C PRO A 68 3.64 -10.04 11.17
N SER A 69 3.09 -11.24 11.39
CA SER A 69 1.94 -11.75 10.67
C SER A 69 0.63 -11.32 11.32
N ASN A 70 -0.37 -11.03 10.50
CA ASN A 70 -1.76 -10.99 10.98
C ASN A 70 -2.31 -12.41 11.19
N LYS A 71 -3.54 -12.50 11.69
CA LYS A 71 -4.22 -13.77 12.02
C LYS A 71 -4.35 -14.74 10.83
N ASP A 72 -4.37 -14.19 9.60
CA ASP A 72 -4.59 -14.95 8.37
C ASP A 72 -3.27 -15.26 7.63
N ASP A 73 -2.11 -14.83 8.14
CA ASP A 73 -0.81 -14.90 7.47
C ASP A 73 -0.81 -14.34 6.05
N THR A 74 -1.41 -13.15 5.91
CA THR A 74 -1.61 -12.48 4.62
C THR A 74 -0.99 -11.10 4.56
N PHE A 75 -0.76 -10.65 3.34
CA PHE A 75 -0.35 -9.28 3.04
C PHE A 75 -0.90 -8.84 1.69
N ARG A 76 -0.76 -7.56 1.36
CA ARG A 76 -1.09 -7.02 0.04
C ARG A 76 0.02 -6.13 -0.46
N PHE A 77 0.30 -6.20 -1.76
CA PHE A 77 1.15 -5.20 -2.41
C PHE A 77 0.31 -3.99 -2.83
N VAL A 78 0.56 -2.87 -2.18
CA VAL A 78 0.04 -1.57 -2.60
C VAL A 78 1.03 -0.94 -3.57
N TYR A 79 0.56 -0.69 -4.79
CA TYR A 79 1.35 -0.09 -5.85
C TYR A 79 1.60 1.40 -5.60
N VAL A 80 2.83 1.85 -5.86
CA VAL A 80 3.21 3.26 -5.76
C VAL A 80 3.49 3.82 -7.16
N PRO A 81 2.56 4.63 -7.71
CA PRO A 81 2.66 5.14 -9.09
C PRO A 81 3.97 5.87 -9.39
N GLN A 82 4.49 6.62 -8.42
CA GLN A 82 5.71 7.43 -8.56
C GLN A 82 6.97 6.57 -8.76
N TRP A 83 6.92 5.29 -8.36
CA TRP A 83 8.01 4.32 -8.50
C TRP A 83 7.86 3.44 -9.75
N SER A 84 6.93 3.82 -10.61
CA SER A 84 6.58 3.06 -11.80
C SER A 84 6.67 3.94 -13.02
N ASP A 85 7.01 3.33 -14.15
CA ASP A 85 7.05 4.04 -15.42
C ASP A 85 5.70 3.97 -16.10
N GLU A 86 5.24 5.13 -16.56
CA GLU A 86 4.26 5.18 -17.64
C GLU A 86 4.89 4.54 -18.89
N GLY A 87 4.26 3.50 -19.45
CA GLY A 87 4.75 2.81 -20.65
C GLY A 87 5.76 1.68 -20.42
N SER A 88 5.97 1.24 -19.18
CA SER A 88 6.69 -0.02 -18.93
C SER A 88 6.07 -1.17 -19.72
N LYS A 89 6.90 -2.00 -20.36
CA LYS A 89 6.45 -3.24 -21.02
C LYS A 89 5.89 -4.27 -20.04
N TYR A 90 6.07 -4.04 -18.75
CA TYR A 90 5.62 -4.94 -17.70
C TYR A 90 4.27 -4.48 -17.11
N PRO A 91 3.39 -5.43 -16.72
CA PRO A 91 2.09 -5.10 -16.15
C PRO A 91 2.19 -4.20 -14.91
N LYS A 92 1.09 -3.52 -14.57
CA LYS A 92 0.96 -2.63 -13.38
C LYS A 92 1.35 -3.27 -12.03
N GLY A 93 1.66 -4.57 -11.97
CA GLY A 93 2.17 -5.28 -10.78
C GLY A 93 3.70 -5.43 -10.69
N ASN A 94 4.45 -4.99 -11.71
CA ASN A 94 5.93 -5.03 -11.73
C ASN A 94 6.57 -3.66 -11.47
N GLY A 95 5.76 -2.65 -11.15
CA GLY A 95 6.23 -1.35 -10.68
C GLY A 95 6.48 -1.36 -9.17
N GLY A 96 7.13 -0.31 -8.65
CA GLY A 96 7.45 -0.25 -7.23
C GLY A 96 6.19 -0.20 -6.34
N GLY A 97 6.30 -0.77 -5.14
CA GLY A 97 5.18 -0.87 -4.21
C GLY A 97 5.61 -1.16 -2.77
N VAL A 98 4.62 -1.23 -1.88
CA VAL A 98 4.79 -1.55 -0.46
C VAL A 98 4.01 -2.81 -0.13
N ALA A 99 4.66 -3.80 0.48
CA ALA A 99 3.95 -4.91 1.11
C ALA A 99 3.36 -4.44 2.43
N VAL A 100 2.05 -4.55 2.58
CA VAL A 100 1.31 -4.07 3.75
C VAL A 100 0.55 -5.21 4.39
N VAL A 101 0.60 -5.27 5.71
CA VAL A 101 -0.23 -6.15 6.55
C VAL A 101 -1.27 -5.28 7.23
N TYR A 102 -2.51 -5.76 7.27
CA TYR A 102 -3.58 -5.10 8.02
C TYR A 102 -3.99 -5.94 9.23
N TYR A 103 -4.07 -5.28 10.38
CA TYR A 103 -4.52 -5.82 11.66
C TYR A 103 -5.89 -5.23 11.97
N ASP A 104 -6.93 -6.07 11.86
CA ASP A 104 -8.33 -5.66 11.99
C ASP A 104 -8.74 -5.35 13.45
N ASP A 105 -8.09 -5.99 14.42
CA ASP A 105 -8.30 -5.78 15.85
C ASP A 105 -7.87 -4.38 16.33
N THR A 106 -6.85 -3.80 15.68
CA THR A 106 -6.26 -2.51 16.06
C THR A 106 -6.44 -1.41 15.01
N ASP A 107 -7.06 -1.75 13.87
CA ASP A 107 -7.17 -0.91 12.68
C ASP A 107 -5.80 -0.34 12.24
N THR A 108 -4.81 -1.24 12.09
CA THR A 108 -3.42 -0.86 11.83
C THR A 108 -2.96 -1.40 10.48
N TYR A 109 -2.41 -0.51 9.64
CA TYR A 109 -1.61 -0.85 8.48
C TYR A 109 -0.13 -0.87 8.87
N LEU A 110 0.58 -1.96 8.58
CA LEU A 110 2.00 -2.11 8.85
C LEU A 110 2.76 -2.29 7.53
N ALA A 111 3.75 -1.44 7.27
CA ALA A 111 4.64 -1.57 6.13
C ALA A 111 5.75 -2.62 6.41
N CYS A 112 5.80 -3.68 5.60
CA CYS A 112 6.81 -4.73 5.71
C CYS A 112 8.06 -4.42 4.88
N ILE A 113 7.88 -4.25 3.57
CA ILE A 113 8.97 -4.06 2.61
C ILE A 113 8.58 -3.08 1.52
N TYR A 114 9.57 -2.32 1.06
CA TYR A 114 9.50 -1.42 -0.07
C TYR A 114 10.22 -2.05 -1.26
N LEU A 115 9.49 -2.34 -2.34
CA LEU A 115 10.04 -2.90 -3.56
C LEU A 115 10.14 -1.83 -4.64
N ALA A 116 11.27 -1.76 -5.31
CA ALA A 116 11.43 -0.94 -6.51
C ALA A 116 10.82 -1.66 -7.73
N SER A 117 10.72 -0.94 -8.84
CA SER A 117 10.30 -1.52 -10.13
C SER A 117 11.28 -2.59 -10.62
N VAL A 118 10.77 -3.61 -11.32
CA VAL A 118 11.58 -4.61 -12.01
C VAL A 118 12.34 -3.94 -13.16
N GLN A 119 13.67 -3.91 -13.10
CA GLN A 119 14.58 -3.23 -14.04
C GLN A 119 14.68 -3.91 -15.43
N PRO A 120 15.25 -3.26 -16.46
CA PRO A 120 15.37 -3.82 -17.82
C PRO A 120 16.05 -5.20 -17.90
N ASN A 121 16.95 -5.49 -16.96
CA ASN A 121 17.65 -6.78 -16.82
C ASN A 121 16.93 -7.79 -15.92
N GLY A 122 15.71 -7.50 -15.47
CA GLY A 122 14.90 -8.36 -14.60
C GLY A 122 15.17 -8.22 -13.11
N TYR A 123 16.08 -7.32 -12.69
CA TYR A 123 16.38 -7.09 -11.29
C TYR A 123 15.29 -6.25 -10.62
N ALA A 124 14.65 -6.76 -9.56
CA ALA A 124 13.85 -5.93 -8.67
C ALA A 124 14.77 -5.37 -7.59
N GLY A 125 15.03 -4.07 -7.61
CA GLY A 125 15.84 -3.42 -6.57
C GLY A 125 15.09 -3.25 -5.27
N PHE A 126 15.81 -3.13 -4.17
CA PHE A 126 15.25 -2.60 -2.93
C PHE A 126 15.23 -1.07 -2.99
N CYS A 127 14.17 -0.48 -2.47
CA CYS A 127 14.12 0.95 -2.21
C CYS A 127 15.16 1.34 -1.15
N LYS A 128 15.67 2.57 -1.23
CA LYS A 128 16.55 3.15 -0.19
C LYS A 128 15.74 3.96 0.80
#